data_AF-A0A1N6ENN0-F1
#
_entry.id   AF-A0A1N6ENN0-F1
#
_cell.length_a   1.000
_cell.length_b   1.000
_cell.length_c   1.000
_cell.angle_alpha   90.00
_cell.angle_beta   90.00
_cell.angle_gamma   90.00
#
_symmetry.space_group_name_H-M   'P 1'
#
loop_
_entity.id
_entity.type
_entity.pdbx_description
1 polymer ?
#
loop_
_entity_poly.entity_id
_entity_poly.type
_entity_poly.pdbx_seq_one_letter_code
_entity_poly.pdbx_strand_id
1 'polypeptide(L)'
;MSSTSEVGHAKNVANLQKLTEQVSVYTLYNPPVASLSVANLQTLYTTAVAKLSEVEEKRNANKNAIALRQVAFENLKPTCTRILSLLEILGLPQGTIDQARTLNRTIQGGQKKPKATTEEGGEPPKTISISRQSYTQQAENFGILLQLLATIPVYTPNEEDLKLTNLTTYKDSLVSTTQPVDQTEAELNVKLTERDQILYAEETGLYTIAQNVKKYVKTIYGATSPEFETVSAIKFTVVKS
;
A
#
# COMPACT_ATOMS: atom_id res chain seq x y z
N MET A 1 -9.81 2.80 -5.97
CA MET A 1 -9.52 3.49 -7.23
C MET A 1 -8.13 3.09 -7.67
N SER A 2 -7.99 2.48 -8.85
CA SER A 2 -6.68 2.29 -9.50
C SER A 2 -6.05 3.66 -9.72
N SER A 3 -4.80 3.87 -9.29
CA SER A 3 -4.12 5.15 -9.50
C SER A 3 -3.91 5.40 -10.99
N THR A 4 -3.89 6.67 -11.39
CA THR A 4 -3.63 7.08 -12.79
C THR A 4 -2.29 6.58 -13.31
N SER A 5 -1.33 6.29 -12.42
CA SER A 5 -0.05 5.66 -12.75
C SER A 5 -0.19 4.24 -13.29
N GLU A 6 -1.03 3.39 -12.69
CA GLU A 6 -1.23 2.00 -13.13
C GLU A 6 -1.83 1.91 -14.53
N VAL A 7 -2.74 2.82 -14.85
CA VAL A 7 -3.29 2.96 -16.21
C VAL A 7 -2.19 3.31 -17.21
N GLY A 8 -1.22 4.13 -16.82
CA GLY A 8 -0.06 4.48 -17.64
C GLY A 8 0.87 3.30 -17.89
N HIS A 9 1.18 2.50 -16.86
CA HIS A 9 2.03 1.31 -16.99
C HIS A 9 1.40 0.28 -17.93
N ALA A 10 0.12 -0.07 -17.72
CA ALA A 10 -0.60 -1.01 -18.58
C ALA A 10 -0.67 -0.53 -20.03
N LYS A 11 -0.85 0.78 -20.24
CA LYS A 11 -0.87 1.38 -21.57
C LYS A 11 0.47 1.27 -22.29
N ASN A 12 1.60 1.46 -21.59
CA ASN A 12 2.92 1.23 -22.18
C ASN A 12 3.12 -0.22 -22.60
N VAL A 13 2.69 -1.18 -21.77
CA VAL A 13 2.78 -2.62 -22.10
C VAL A 13 1.92 -2.97 -23.31
N ALA A 14 0.68 -2.49 -23.37
CA ALA A 14 -0.18 -2.66 -24.54
C ALA A 14 0.40 -2.02 -25.81
N ASN A 15 1.02 -0.85 -25.67
CA ASN A 15 1.68 -0.16 -26.77
C ASN A 15 2.96 -0.89 -27.25
N LEU A 16 3.66 -1.61 -26.38
CA LEU A 16 4.77 -2.48 -26.80
C LEU A 16 4.26 -3.60 -27.71
N GLN A 17 3.15 -4.26 -27.35
CA GLN A 17 2.55 -5.27 -28.22
C GLN A 17 2.20 -4.66 -29.58
N LYS A 18 1.50 -3.51 -29.57
CA LYS A 18 1.14 -2.81 -30.81
C LYS A 18 2.38 -2.51 -31.67
N LEU A 19 3.45 -2.00 -31.07
CA LEU A 19 4.70 -1.71 -31.77
C LEU A 19 5.35 -2.99 -32.35
N THR A 20 5.34 -4.07 -31.57
CA THR A 20 5.89 -5.38 -31.96
C THR A 20 5.17 -5.96 -33.17
N GLU A 21 3.84 -5.91 -33.17
CA GLU A 21 3.03 -6.34 -34.32
C GLU A 21 3.35 -5.53 -35.58
N GLN A 22 3.50 -4.20 -35.46
CA GLN A 22 3.87 -3.35 -36.60
C GLN A 22 5.22 -3.75 -37.20
N VAL A 23 6.27 -3.87 -36.37
CA VAL A 23 7.61 -4.18 -36.89
C VAL A 23 7.74 -5.63 -37.37
N SER A 24 6.87 -6.54 -36.94
CA SER A 24 6.86 -7.93 -37.39
C SER A 24 6.51 -8.09 -38.88
N VAL A 25 5.74 -7.16 -39.45
CA VAL A 25 5.34 -7.17 -40.86
C VAL A 25 6.22 -6.27 -41.75
N TYR A 26 7.17 -5.55 -41.16
CA TYR A 26 8.08 -4.66 -41.88
C TYR A 26 9.23 -5.45 -42.49
N THR A 27 9.25 -5.57 -43.81
CA THR A 27 10.20 -6.40 -44.57
C THR A 27 11.68 -6.03 -44.40
N LEU A 28 12.00 -4.77 -44.12
CA LEU A 28 13.37 -4.29 -43.92
C LEU A 28 13.82 -4.36 -42.45
N TYR A 29 12.94 -4.80 -41.54
CA TYR A 29 13.22 -4.79 -40.11
C TYR A 29 14.18 -5.93 -39.72
N ASN A 30 15.46 -5.60 -39.56
CA ASN A 30 16.52 -6.55 -39.15
C ASN A 30 17.55 -5.87 -38.23
N PRO A 31 17.17 -5.57 -36.97
CA PRO A 31 18.00 -4.75 -36.11
C PRO A 31 19.32 -5.46 -35.73
N PRO A 32 20.46 -4.74 -35.71
CA PRO A 32 21.74 -5.30 -35.30
C PRO A 32 21.85 -5.55 -33.79
N VAL A 33 20.93 -4.97 -33.00
CA VAL A 33 20.89 -5.09 -31.55
C VAL A 33 19.85 -6.14 -31.18
N ALA A 34 20.27 -7.21 -30.51
CA ALA A 34 19.42 -8.35 -30.17
C ALA A 34 18.14 -7.94 -29.41
N SER A 35 18.21 -6.99 -28.47
CA SER A 35 17.06 -6.53 -27.68
C SER A 35 15.94 -5.90 -28.50
N LEU A 36 16.22 -5.49 -29.75
CA LEU A 36 15.21 -4.94 -30.67
C LEU A 36 14.59 -6.03 -31.57
N SER A 37 15.10 -7.26 -31.57
CA SER A 37 14.51 -8.34 -32.37
C SER A 37 13.07 -8.64 -31.92
N VAL A 38 12.20 -9.03 -32.87
CA VAL A 38 10.78 -9.33 -32.61
C VAL A 38 10.61 -10.36 -31.49
N ALA A 39 11.45 -11.39 -31.45
CA ALA A 39 11.43 -12.41 -30.40
C ALA A 39 11.73 -11.84 -29.00
N ASN A 40 12.71 -10.95 -28.88
CA ASN A 40 13.03 -10.30 -27.61
C ASN A 40 11.96 -9.27 -27.20
N LEU A 41 11.33 -8.59 -28.15
CA LEU A 41 10.19 -7.70 -27.88
C LEU A 41 8.98 -8.48 -27.33
N GLN A 42 8.66 -9.66 -27.90
CA GLN A 42 7.61 -10.54 -27.40
C GLN A 42 7.93 -11.09 -26.00
N THR A 43 9.19 -11.43 -25.75
CA THR A 43 9.66 -11.87 -24.41
C THR A 43 9.52 -10.75 -23.39
N LEU A 44 9.90 -9.52 -23.76
CA LEU A 44 9.76 -8.34 -22.91
C LEU A 44 8.28 -8.03 -22.63
N TYR A 45 7.40 -8.13 -23.63
CA TYR A 45 5.96 -7.97 -23.44
C TYR A 45 5.41 -8.98 -22.44
N THR A 46 5.71 -10.27 -22.63
CA THR A 46 5.25 -11.35 -21.74
C THR A 46 5.73 -11.12 -20.31
N THR A 47 7.01 -10.75 -20.14
CA THR A 47 7.59 -10.40 -18.84
C THR A 47 6.89 -9.21 -18.20
N ALA A 48 6.62 -8.14 -18.96
CA ALA A 48 5.96 -6.95 -18.44
C ALA A 48 4.51 -7.22 -18.03
N VAL A 49 3.76 -8.03 -18.80
CA VAL A 49 2.40 -8.47 -18.43
C VAL A 49 2.40 -9.27 -17.13
N ALA A 50 3.36 -10.18 -16.97
CA ALA A 50 3.51 -10.95 -15.74
C ALA A 50 3.77 -10.02 -14.53
N LYS A 51 4.68 -9.05 -14.67
CA LYS A 51 4.97 -8.08 -13.59
C LYS A 51 3.78 -7.19 -13.22
N LEU A 52 2.96 -6.77 -14.18
CA LEU A 52 1.72 -6.06 -13.86
C LEU A 52 0.75 -6.94 -13.06
N SER A 53 0.65 -8.22 -13.42
CA SER A 53 -0.21 -9.18 -12.71
C SER A 53 0.27 -9.46 -11.28
N GLU A 54 1.58 -9.66 -11.09
CA GLU A 54 2.20 -9.84 -9.77
C GLU A 54 1.96 -8.62 -8.85
N VAL A 55 2.05 -7.40 -9.38
CA VAL A 55 1.77 -6.17 -8.62
C VAL A 55 0.31 -6.12 -8.17
N GLU A 56 -0.66 -6.43 -9.05
CA GLU A 56 -2.07 -6.44 -8.68
C GLU A 56 -2.39 -7.51 -7.62
N GLU A 57 -1.80 -8.70 -7.74
CA GLU A 57 -1.95 -9.77 -6.76
C GLU A 57 -1.48 -9.31 -5.37
N LYS A 58 -0.26 -8.78 -5.27
CA LYS A 58 0.30 -8.29 -4.00
C LYS A 58 -0.43 -7.08 -3.45
N ARG A 59 -0.94 -6.21 -4.32
CA ARG A 59 -1.78 -5.08 -3.92
C ARG A 59 -3.09 -5.55 -3.29
N ASN A 60 -3.72 -6.58 -3.85
CA ASN A 60 -4.94 -7.14 -3.28
C ASN A 60 -4.66 -7.86 -1.96
N ALA A 61 -3.55 -8.59 -1.84
CA ALA A 61 -3.13 -9.20 -0.59
C ALA A 61 -2.94 -8.13 0.52
N ASN A 62 -2.26 -7.02 0.20
CA ASN A 62 -2.08 -5.92 1.15
C ASN A 62 -3.40 -5.24 1.55
N LYS A 63 -4.30 -4.98 0.59
CA LYS A 63 -5.66 -4.46 0.90
C LYS A 63 -6.42 -5.39 1.83
N ASN A 64 -6.37 -6.71 1.59
CA ASN A 64 -7.04 -7.68 2.43
C ASN A 64 -6.46 -7.70 3.84
N ALA A 65 -5.13 -7.66 3.99
CA ALA A 65 -4.49 -7.57 5.30
C ALA A 65 -4.89 -6.29 6.05
N ILE A 66 -4.96 -5.15 5.37
CA ILE A 66 -5.43 -3.88 5.95
C ILE A 66 -6.88 -4.00 6.41
N ALA A 67 -7.77 -4.60 5.61
CA ALA A 67 -9.17 -4.78 5.95
C ALA A 67 -9.35 -5.71 7.16
N LEU A 68 -8.63 -6.84 7.20
CA LEU A 68 -8.66 -7.76 8.34
C LEU A 68 -8.16 -7.09 9.63
N ARG A 69 -7.09 -6.30 9.56
CA ARG A 69 -6.61 -5.50 10.70
C ARG A 69 -7.65 -4.48 11.13
N GLN A 70 -8.32 -3.78 10.20
CA GLN A 70 -9.38 -2.83 10.54
C GLN A 70 -10.50 -3.52 11.32
N VAL A 71 -11.04 -4.63 10.78
CA VAL A 71 -12.10 -5.42 11.41
C VAL A 71 -11.70 -5.90 12.81
N ALA A 72 -10.48 -6.41 12.96
CA ALA A 72 -9.99 -6.88 14.26
C ALA A 72 -9.99 -5.78 15.33
N PHE A 73 -9.74 -4.53 14.96
CA PHE A 73 -9.67 -3.40 15.88
C PHE A 73 -10.99 -2.65 16.09
N GLU A 74 -12.05 -2.94 15.33
CA GLU A 74 -13.35 -2.24 15.42
C GLU A 74 -13.90 -2.23 16.85
N ASN A 75 -13.80 -3.38 17.54
CA ASN A 75 -14.35 -3.55 18.88
C ASN A 75 -13.41 -3.10 20.00
N LEU A 76 -12.17 -2.72 19.70
CA LEU A 76 -11.20 -2.36 20.75
C LEU A 76 -11.70 -1.21 21.63
N LYS A 77 -12.17 -0.13 21.00
CA LYS A 77 -12.63 1.07 21.69
C LYS A 77 -13.88 0.82 22.55
N PRO A 78 -14.95 0.18 22.03
CA PRO A 78 -16.09 -0.24 22.84
C PRO A 78 -15.71 -1.13 24.02
N THR A 79 -14.83 -2.13 23.81
CA THR A 79 -14.39 -3.04 24.88
C THR A 79 -13.67 -2.28 25.99
N CYS A 80 -12.74 -1.37 25.66
CA CYS A 80 -12.07 -0.54 26.67
C CYS A 80 -13.04 0.34 27.48
N THR A 81 -14.09 0.87 26.85
CA THR A 81 -15.14 1.61 27.57
C THR A 81 -15.90 0.71 28.52
N ARG A 82 -16.28 -0.50 28.11
CA ARG A 82 -16.96 -1.48 28.97
C ARG A 82 -16.10 -1.91 30.16
N ILE A 83 -14.79 -2.12 29.93
CA ILE A 83 -13.84 -2.39 31.01
C ILE A 83 -13.85 -1.25 32.02
N LEU A 84 -13.77 0.01 31.56
CA LEU A 84 -13.79 1.16 32.47
C LEU A 84 -15.09 1.22 33.29
N SER A 85 -16.25 1.04 32.66
CA SER A 85 -17.54 1.03 33.36
C SER A 85 -17.64 -0.10 34.40
N LEU A 86 -17.07 -1.27 34.11
CA LEU A 86 -16.99 -2.35 35.08
C LEU A 86 -16.08 -1.97 36.26
N LEU A 87 -14.90 -1.38 36.02
CA LEU A 87 -14.00 -0.97 37.09
C LEU A 87 -14.64 0.08 38.03
N GLU A 88 -15.48 0.97 37.49
CA GLU A 88 -16.17 2.01 38.26
C GLU A 88 -17.18 1.46 39.27
N ILE A 89 -17.70 0.24 39.08
CA ILE A 89 -18.66 -0.40 40.00
C ILE A 89 -18.01 -1.36 41.02
N LEU A 90 -16.71 -1.65 40.88
CA LEU A 90 -16.00 -2.62 41.73
C LEU A 90 -15.51 -2.02 43.07
N GLY A 91 -15.82 -0.76 43.37
CA GLY A 91 -15.42 -0.11 44.63
C GLY A 91 -13.91 0.09 44.77
N LEU A 92 -13.21 0.27 43.65
CA LEU A 92 -11.75 0.43 43.60
C LEU A 92 -11.30 1.82 44.11
N PRO A 93 -10.04 1.97 44.58
CA PRO A 93 -9.48 3.28 44.89
C PRO A 93 -9.53 4.23 43.69
N GLN A 94 -9.81 5.51 43.95
CA GLN A 94 -9.94 6.52 42.89
C GLN A 94 -8.71 6.59 41.97
N GLY A 95 -7.50 6.46 42.53
CA GLY A 95 -6.26 6.46 41.74
C GLY A 95 -6.18 5.33 40.71
N THR A 96 -6.71 4.14 41.02
CA THR A 96 -6.79 3.00 40.08
C THR A 96 -7.77 3.29 38.94
N ILE A 97 -8.92 3.88 39.26
CA ILE A 97 -9.93 4.28 38.26
C ILE A 97 -9.37 5.37 37.35
N ASP A 98 -8.65 6.36 37.90
CA ASP A 98 -8.04 7.45 37.14
C ASP A 98 -6.94 6.95 36.19
N GLN A 99 -6.16 5.96 36.63
CA GLN A 99 -5.17 5.29 35.78
C GLN A 99 -5.85 4.57 34.61
N ALA A 100 -6.89 3.77 34.88
CA ALA A 100 -7.67 3.07 33.85
C ALA A 100 -8.33 4.07 32.87
N ARG A 101 -8.87 5.17 33.39
CA ARG A 101 -9.47 6.26 32.59
C ARG A 101 -8.45 6.92 31.67
N THR A 102 -7.23 7.13 32.16
CA THR A 102 -6.13 7.69 31.36
C THR A 102 -5.75 6.75 30.21
N LEU A 103 -5.62 5.45 30.49
CA LEU A 103 -5.34 4.43 29.47
C LEU A 103 -6.47 4.33 28.43
N ASN A 104 -7.73 4.29 28.86
CA ASN A 104 -8.87 4.29 27.95
C ASN A 104 -8.84 5.54 27.05
N ARG A 105 -8.65 6.74 27.61
CA ARG A 105 -8.54 7.98 26.83
C ARG A 105 -7.44 7.92 25.77
N THR A 106 -6.30 7.31 26.08
CA THR A 106 -5.21 7.11 25.12
C THR A 106 -5.63 6.20 23.97
N ILE A 107 -6.30 5.07 24.25
CA ILE A 107 -6.79 4.12 23.24
C ILE A 107 -7.88 4.75 22.35
N GLN A 108 -8.80 5.52 22.94
CA GLN A 108 -9.83 6.24 22.18
C GLN A 108 -9.21 7.23 21.18
N GLY A 109 -8.03 7.77 21.50
CA GLY A 109 -7.40 8.87 20.78
C GLY A 109 -7.92 10.21 21.29
N GLY A 110 -7.02 11.18 21.49
CA GLY A 110 -7.37 12.49 22.04
C GLY A 110 -8.43 13.21 21.21
N GLN A 111 -9.33 13.94 21.87
CA GLN A 111 -10.21 14.88 21.18
C GLN A 111 -9.36 15.90 20.39
N LYS A 112 -9.84 16.27 19.20
CA LYS A 112 -9.30 17.42 18.46
C LYS A 112 -9.20 18.59 19.44
N LYS A 113 -8.00 19.11 19.69
CA LYS A 113 -7.90 20.50 20.17
C LYS A 113 -8.66 21.36 19.16
N PRO A 114 -9.49 22.33 19.60
CA PRO A 114 -10.06 23.30 18.69
C PRO A 114 -8.92 23.87 17.85
N LYS A 115 -9.10 23.91 16.53
CA LYS A 115 -8.17 24.60 15.65
C LYS A 115 -8.10 26.03 16.19
N ALA A 116 -6.93 26.50 16.61
CA ALA A 116 -6.74 27.93 16.78
C ALA A 116 -7.11 28.56 15.42
N THR A 117 -8.07 29.46 15.43
CA THR A 117 -8.44 30.27 14.27
C THR A 117 -7.17 30.92 13.74
N THR A 118 -6.73 30.49 12.56
CA THR A 118 -5.70 31.21 11.81
C THR A 118 -6.27 32.58 11.44
N GLU A 119 -5.58 33.65 11.85
CA GLU A 119 -5.77 34.98 11.27
C GLU A 119 -5.57 34.91 9.75
N GLU A 120 -6.37 35.67 9.01
CA GLU A 120 -6.35 35.74 7.54
C GLU A 120 -4.95 36.11 7.02
N GLY A 121 -4.35 35.25 6.18
CA GLY A 121 -3.21 35.60 5.33
C GLY A 121 -1.99 34.67 5.36
N GLY A 122 -1.93 33.67 6.25
CA GLY A 122 -0.82 32.71 6.29
C GLY A 122 -1.13 31.39 5.57
N GLU A 123 -0.26 30.96 4.66
CA GLU A 123 -0.31 29.62 4.05
C GLU A 123 -0.29 28.55 5.16
N PRO A 124 -1.22 27.58 5.18
CA PRO A 124 -1.30 26.63 6.27
C PRO A 124 0.00 25.80 6.32
N PRO A 125 0.65 25.67 7.48
CA PRO A 125 1.85 24.85 7.59
C PRO A 125 1.51 23.43 7.16
N LYS A 126 2.38 22.82 6.33
CA LYS A 126 2.32 21.40 5.98
C LYS A 126 2.36 20.59 7.27
N THR A 127 1.19 20.21 7.73
CA THR A 127 1.02 19.38 8.92
C THR A 127 1.36 17.96 8.49
N ILE A 128 2.60 17.54 8.74
CA ILE A 128 2.91 16.12 8.81
C ILE A 128 2.09 15.63 10.00
N SER A 129 0.95 15.01 9.70
CA SER A 129 0.12 14.36 10.70
C SER A 129 0.88 13.14 11.20
N ILE A 130 1.71 13.33 12.22
CA ILE A 130 2.32 12.24 12.98
C ILE A 130 1.21 11.71 13.89
N SER A 131 0.29 10.94 13.30
CA SER A 131 -0.76 10.27 14.06
C SER A 131 -0.10 9.40 15.13
N ARG A 132 -0.29 9.76 16.40
CA ARG A 132 0.17 8.97 17.56
C ARG A 132 -0.75 7.76 17.84
N GLN A 133 -1.53 7.31 16.85
CA GLN A 133 -2.57 6.29 16.99
C GLN A 133 -2.36 5.14 15.99
N SER A 134 -1.14 4.63 15.86
CA SER A 134 -0.91 3.41 15.09
C SER A 134 -1.66 2.22 15.71
N TYR A 135 -2.01 1.22 14.90
CA TYR A 135 -2.62 -0.02 15.37
C TYR A 135 -1.73 -0.72 16.41
N THR A 136 -0.42 -0.72 16.19
CA THR A 136 0.59 -1.22 17.14
C THR A 136 0.50 -0.52 18.49
N GLN A 137 0.43 0.83 18.49
CA GLN A 137 0.34 1.60 19.73
C GLN A 137 -0.98 1.36 20.46
N GLN A 138 -2.08 1.15 19.74
CA GLN A 138 -3.37 0.80 20.33
C GLN A 138 -3.33 -0.57 21.02
N ALA A 139 -2.75 -1.58 20.36
CA ALA A 139 -2.60 -2.92 20.94
C ALA A 139 -1.66 -2.91 22.17
N GLU A 140 -0.60 -2.11 22.14
CA GLU A 140 0.31 -1.94 23.29
C GLU A 140 -0.40 -1.29 24.48
N ASN A 141 -1.10 -0.16 24.26
CA ASN A 141 -1.86 0.50 25.33
C ASN A 141 -2.96 -0.40 25.91
N PHE A 142 -3.59 -1.21 25.07
CA PHE A 142 -4.54 -2.22 25.54
C PHE A 142 -3.84 -3.27 26.42
N GLY A 143 -2.65 -3.74 26.03
CA GLY A 143 -1.83 -4.60 26.87
C GLY A 143 -1.50 -4.00 28.25
N ILE A 144 -1.19 -2.70 28.31
CA ILE A 144 -0.97 -1.98 29.58
C ILE A 144 -2.26 -1.95 30.42
N LEU A 145 -3.42 -1.76 29.79
CA LEU A 145 -4.71 -1.85 30.49
C LEU A 145 -4.93 -3.26 31.06
N LEU A 146 -4.62 -4.32 30.32
CA LEU A 146 -4.75 -5.70 30.83
C LEU A 146 -3.79 -6.00 31.99
N GLN A 147 -2.58 -5.45 31.96
CA GLN A 147 -1.65 -5.53 33.08
C GLN A 147 -2.23 -4.87 34.34
N LEU A 148 -2.91 -3.72 34.21
CA LEU A 148 -3.63 -3.09 35.32
C LEU A 148 -4.78 -3.98 35.82
N LEU A 149 -5.55 -4.61 34.93
CA LEU A 149 -6.63 -5.53 35.35
C LEU A 149 -6.09 -6.72 36.14
N ALA A 150 -4.94 -7.25 35.74
CA ALA A 150 -4.30 -8.39 36.42
C ALA A 150 -3.85 -8.08 37.86
N THR A 151 -3.67 -6.80 38.23
CA THR A 151 -3.32 -6.42 39.61
C THR A 151 -4.54 -6.24 40.51
N ILE A 152 -5.76 -6.36 39.99
CA ILE A 152 -7.01 -6.11 40.72
C ILE A 152 -7.65 -7.46 41.11
N PRO A 153 -7.55 -7.91 42.38
CA PRO A 153 -8.04 -9.23 42.77
C PRO A 153 -9.55 -9.41 42.66
N VAL A 154 -10.32 -8.31 42.76
CA VAL A 154 -11.78 -8.32 42.66
C VAL A 154 -12.30 -8.30 41.23
N TYR A 155 -11.41 -8.21 40.22
CA TYR A 155 -11.80 -8.22 38.82
C TYR A 155 -12.27 -9.62 38.38
N THR A 156 -13.57 -9.86 38.52
CA THR A 156 -14.22 -11.16 38.27
C THR A 156 -15.48 -10.98 37.41
N PRO A 157 -15.34 -10.55 36.13
CA PRO A 157 -16.48 -10.32 35.24
C PRO A 157 -17.25 -11.61 34.94
N ASN A 158 -18.57 -11.48 34.79
CA ASN A 158 -19.44 -12.56 34.36
C ASN A 158 -19.48 -12.68 32.82
N GLU A 159 -19.29 -11.57 32.13
CA GLU A 159 -19.27 -11.47 30.68
C GLU A 159 -18.00 -12.10 30.12
N GLU A 160 -18.16 -13.13 29.28
CA GLU A 160 -17.03 -13.89 28.72
C GLU A 160 -16.02 -12.98 28.03
N ASP A 161 -16.48 -12.00 27.25
CA ASP A 161 -15.61 -11.10 26.48
C ASP A 161 -14.82 -10.10 27.34
N LEU A 162 -15.20 -9.92 28.60
CA LEU A 162 -14.47 -9.09 29.57
C LEU A 162 -13.54 -9.93 30.47
N LYS A 163 -13.59 -11.26 30.42
CA LYS A 163 -12.65 -12.08 31.19
C LYS A 163 -11.21 -11.85 30.72
N LEU A 164 -10.29 -11.76 31.67
CA LEU A 164 -8.89 -11.45 31.41
C LEU A 164 -8.27 -12.39 30.37
N THR A 165 -8.56 -13.69 30.42
CA THR A 165 -8.10 -14.68 29.43
C THR A 165 -8.54 -14.32 28.01
N ASN A 166 -9.82 -14.00 27.81
CA ASN A 166 -10.37 -13.68 26.49
C ASN A 166 -9.88 -12.31 26.00
N LEU A 167 -9.70 -11.34 26.90
CA LEU A 167 -9.09 -10.06 26.58
C LEU A 167 -7.62 -10.21 26.14
N THR A 168 -6.86 -11.10 26.79
CA THR A 168 -5.49 -11.43 26.38
C THR A 168 -5.46 -12.09 25.00
N THR A 169 -6.32 -13.08 24.75
CA THR A 169 -6.46 -13.69 23.41
C THR A 169 -6.82 -12.63 22.37
N TYR A 170 -7.73 -11.71 22.70
CA TYR A 170 -8.09 -10.61 21.81
C TYR A 170 -6.89 -9.70 21.54
N LYS A 171 -6.14 -9.28 22.57
CA LYS A 171 -4.91 -8.49 22.41
C LYS A 171 -3.89 -9.19 21.51
N ASP A 172 -3.70 -10.49 21.64
CA ASP A 172 -2.77 -11.24 20.79
C ASP A 172 -3.29 -11.33 19.35
N SER A 173 -4.60 -11.42 19.15
CA SER A 173 -5.21 -11.31 17.81
C SER A 173 -4.94 -9.95 17.16
N LEU A 174 -5.00 -8.83 17.90
CA LEU A 174 -4.68 -7.49 17.41
C LEU A 174 -3.22 -7.36 16.95
N VAL A 175 -2.29 -7.95 17.70
CA VAL A 175 -0.87 -7.99 17.32
C VAL A 175 -0.68 -8.85 16.08
N SER A 176 -1.26 -10.05 16.07
CA SER A 176 -1.11 -11.01 14.96
C SER A 176 -1.70 -10.50 13.64
N THR A 177 -2.77 -9.71 13.67
CA THR A 177 -3.39 -9.12 12.47
C THR A 177 -2.65 -7.88 11.97
N THR A 178 -1.76 -7.30 12.77
CA THR A 178 -0.93 -6.17 12.34
C THR A 178 0.26 -6.64 11.49
N GLN A 179 0.89 -7.77 11.84
CA GLN A 179 2.08 -8.28 11.16
C GLN A 179 1.89 -8.56 9.64
N PRO A 180 0.78 -9.16 9.17
CA PRO A 180 0.55 -9.37 7.75
C PRO A 180 0.50 -8.09 6.93
N VAL A 181 0.13 -6.96 7.52
CA VAL A 181 0.11 -5.68 6.78
C VAL A 181 1.52 -5.28 6.41
N ASP A 182 2.44 -5.30 7.37
CA ASP A 182 3.84 -4.93 7.16
C ASP A 182 4.53 -5.91 6.18
N GLN A 183 4.25 -7.20 6.31
CA GLN A 183 4.77 -8.22 5.39
C GLN A 183 4.26 -8.00 3.95
N THR A 184 2.95 -7.86 3.76
CA THR A 184 2.36 -7.70 2.42
C THR A 184 2.72 -6.36 1.79
N GLU A 185 2.95 -5.31 2.59
CA GLU A 185 3.46 -4.03 2.12
C GLU A 185 4.90 -4.16 1.61
N ALA A 186 5.78 -4.84 2.36
CA ALA A 186 7.14 -5.12 1.92
C ALA A 186 7.17 -5.94 0.61
N GLU A 187 6.34 -6.98 0.51
CA GLU A 187 6.21 -7.78 -0.71
C GLU A 187 5.70 -6.95 -1.90
N LEU A 188 4.71 -6.08 -1.68
CA LEU A 188 4.20 -5.17 -2.72
C LEU A 188 5.28 -4.19 -3.20
N ASN A 189 6.05 -3.61 -2.29
CA ASN A 189 7.12 -2.67 -2.62
C ASN A 189 8.19 -3.31 -3.51
N VAL A 190 8.59 -4.55 -3.23
CA VAL A 190 9.50 -5.32 -4.09
C VAL A 190 8.92 -5.47 -5.50
N LYS A 191 7.64 -5.80 -5.63
CA LYS A 191 7.00 -5.96 -6.95
C LYS A 191 6.85 -4.65 -7.72
N LEU A 192 6.62 -3.54 -7.03
CA LEU A 192 6.64 -2.20 -7.66
C LEU A 192 8.03 -1.89 -8.21
N THR A 193 9.10 -2.16 -7.44
CA THR A 193 10.48 -1.98 -7.92
C THR A 193 10.82 -2.89 -9.09
N GLU A 194 10.47 -4.18 -9.02
CA GLU A 194 10.69 -5.13 -10.14
C GLU A 194 9.97 -4.68 -11.41
N ARG A 195 8.71 -4.22 -11.30
CA ARG A 195 7.96 -3.66 -12.43
C ARG A 195 8.67 -2.44 -13.01
N ASP A 196 9.08 -1.50 -12.17
CA ASP A 196 9.73 -0.27 -12.63
C ASP A 196 11.06 -0.55 -13.32
N GLN A 197 11.80 -1.56 -12.85
CA GLN A 197 13.00 -2.04 -13.53
C GLN A 197 12.69 -2.55 -14.94
N ILE A 198 11.65 -3.37 -15.11
CA ILE A 198 11.26 -3.88 -16.44
C ILE A 198 10.75 -2.77 -17.36
N LEU A 199 10.02 -1.78 -16.83
CA LEU A 199 9.39 -0.76 -17.66
C LEU A 199 10.31 0.43 -17.97
N TYR A 200 11.20 0.80 -17.05
CA TYR A 200 11.88 2.10 -17.05
C TYR A 200 13.37 2.05 -16.72
N ALA A 201 13.98 0.86 -16.57
CA ALA A 201 15.44 0.78 -16.43
C ALA A 201 16.16 1.52 -17.57
N GLU A 202 17.29 2.12 -17.21
CA GLU A 202 18.17 2.76 -18.19
C GLU A 202 18.63 1.72 -19.22
N GLU A 203 18.57 2.08 -20.50
CA GLU A 203 18.93 1.27 -21.68
C GLU A 203 18.08 0.02 -21.95
N THR A 204 17.64 -0.69 -20.91
CA THR A 204 17.03 -2.02 -20.96
C THR A 204 15.54 -2.03 -20.68
N GLY A 205 15.00 -0.95 -20.10
CA GLY A 205 13.57 -0.83 -19.83
C GLY A 205 12.73 -0.77 -21.10
N LEU A 206 11.48 -1.23 -21.00
CA LEU A 206 10.48 -1.22 -22.08
C LEU A 206 10.38 0.14 -22.78
N TYR A 207 10.35 1.23 -22.02
CA TYR A 207 10.32 2.58 -22.58
C TYR A 207 11.51 2.83 -23.51
N THR A 208 12.73 2.54 -23.04
CA THR A 208 13.96 2.81 -23.80
C THR A 208 14.06 1.92 -25.05
N ILE A 209 13.75 0.64 -24.91
CA ILE A 209 13.70 -0.32 -26.02
C ILE A 209 12.70 0.14 -27.08
N ALA A 210 11.48 0.52 -26.70
CA ALA A 210 10.47 1.00 -27.63
C ALA A 210 10.93 2.25 -28.41
N GLN A 211 11.61 3.17 -27.75
CA GLN A 211 12.18 4.35 -28.41
C GLN A 211 13.30 3.98 -29.39
N ASN A 212 14.12 2.99 -29.07
CA ASN A 212 15.17 2.48 -29.96
C ASN A 212 14.60 1.72 -31.17
N VAL A 213 13.52 0.96 -31.00
CA VAL A 213 12.79 0.35 -32.12
C VAL A 213 12.32 1.43 -33.10
N LYS A 214 11.69 2.50 -32.61
CA LYS A 214 11.23 3.61 -33.48
C LYS A 214 12.39 4.30 -34.20
N LYS A 215 13.51 4.54 -33.53
CA LYS A 215 14.71 5.10 -34.15
C LYS A 215 15.23 4.19 -35.26
N TYR A 216 15.26 2.87 -35.02
CA TYR A 216 15.70 1.92 -36.02
C TYR A 216 14.78 1.90 -37.24
N VAL A 217 13.45 1.89 -37.05
CA VAL A 217 12.47 2.04 -38.15
C VAL A 217 12.73 3.33 -38.94
N LYS A 218 13.00 4.45 -38.26
CA LYS A 218 13.36 5.72 -38.89
C LYS A 218 14.61 5.61 -39.76
N THR A 219 15.62 4.86 -39.30
CA THR A 219 16.88 4.68 -40.01
C THR A 219 16.70 3.87 -41.30
N ILE A 220 15.88 2.82 -41.28
CA ILE A 220 15.75 1.90 -42.43
C ILE A 220 14.70 2.37 -43.46
N TYR A 221 13.62 3.03 -43.03
CA TYR A 221 12.54 3.49 -43.93
C TYR A 221 12.61 5.00 -44.21
N GLY A 222 13.30 5.77 -43.36
CA GLY A 222 13.36 7.23 -43.46
C GLY A 222 12.30 7.94 -42.61
N ALA A 223 12.56 9.23 -42.32
CA ALA A 223 11.76 10.04 -41.39
C ALA A 223 10.36 10.43 -41.90
N THR A 224 10.11 10.34 -43.20
CA THR A 224 8.85 10.70 -43.87
C THR A 224 8.10 9.47 -44.38
N SER A 225 8.52 8.27 -43.96
CA SER A 225 7.89 7.02 -44.38
C SER A 225 6.57 6.76 -43.64
N PRO A 226 5.56 6.16 -44.30
CA PRO A 226 4.34 5.70 -43.65
C PRO A 226 4.59 4.74 -42.47
N GLU A 227 5.62 3.89 -42.58
CA GLU A 227 6.05 2.95 -41.55
C GLU A 227 6.52 3.69 -40.30
N PHE A 228 7.39 4.69 -40.46
CA PHE A 228 7.87 5.50 -39.34
C PHE A 228 6.74 6.33 -38.72
N GLU A 229 5.85 6.92 -39.52
CA GLU A 229 4.70 7.68 -39.02
C GLU A 229 3.83 6.80 -38.11
N THR A 230 3.51 5.59 -38.56
CA THR A 230 2.69 4.61 -37.82
C THR A 230 3.29 4.26 -36.47
N VAL A 231 4.58 3.89 -36.41
CA VAL A 231 5.22 3.52 -35.14
C VAL A 231 5.48 4.73 -34.25
N SER A 232 5.77 5.90 -34.82
CA SER A 232 6.07 7.11 -34.05
C SER A 232 4.85 7.60 -33.27
N ALA A 233 3.64 7.44 -33.82
CA ALA A 233 2.38 7.79 -33.20
C ALA A 233 2.03 6.96 -31.93
N ILE A 234 2.65 5.79 -31.76
CA ILE A 234 2.44 4.93 -30.59
C ILE A 234 3.12 5.57 -29.37
N LYS A 235 2.35 6.13 -28.43
CA LYS A 235 2.93 6.91 -27.31
C LYS A 235 3.45 6.02 -26.18
N PHE A 236 4.67 6.25 -25.74
CA PHE A 236 5.22 5.70 -24.50
C PHE A 236 5.50 6.86 -23.55
N THR A 237 5.21 6.69 -22.26
CA THR A 237 5.42 7.74 -21.25
C THR A 237 6.15 7.17 -20.05
N VAL A 238 7.13 7.92 -19.53
CA VAL A 238 7.71 7.61 -18.22
C VAL A 238 6.68 7.98 -17.16
N VAL A 239 6.21 6.97 -16.43
CA VAL A 239 5.30 7.15 -15.31
C VAL A 239 6.17 6.98 -14.07
N LYS A 240 6.34 8.05 -13.29
CA LYS A 240 7.00 7.94 -11.99
C LYS A 240 6.02 7.31 -11.01
N SER A 241 6.45 6.24 -10.35
CA SER A 241 5.78 5.61 -9.21
C SER A 241 5.81 6.51 -7.99
#